data_AF-A0A4Z2D038-F1
#
_entry.id   AF-A0A4Z2D038-F1
#
_cell.length_a   1.000
_cell.length_b   1.000
_cell.length_c   1.000
_cell.angle_alpha   90.00
_cell.angle_beta   90.00
_cell.angle_gamma   90.00
#
_symmetry.space_group_name_H-M   'P 1'
#
loop_
_entity.id
_entity.type
_entity.pdbx_description
1 polymer ?
#
loop_
_entity_poly.entity_id
_entity_poly.type
_entity_poly.pdbx_seq_one_letter_code
_entity_poly.pdbx_strand_id
1 'polypeptide(L)'
;MRGKSKKRCSDVINGKIKSQTFSKKFKSSQEEGLLFDCLVSDEMQERLSMIDQGFHLKCPPDFLLFYEFCKSLSLDTPLDALSDINFRLVGPFEILHLGSKEPVKKGQWSNYYRFYHDPPEFVTLIMCTDESYHIGYFRDSYESESFLAKSTHSSNGVFEYCGENLFACLRSILQGNKCKQANHLSKCLIEFASSKNISTDLSPTYMKNRKKRQVCATTNCIGLMIDVTKNDIGYRPLNISYSKSESLFPGGTTSCLNPNT
;
A
#
# COMPACT_ATOMS: atom_id res chain seq x y z
N MET A 1 53.14 -2.74 -46.14
CA MET A 1 52.37 -1.63 -46.76
C MET A 1 51.38 -1.14 -45.71
N ARG A 2 51.70 -0.18 -44.82
CA ARG A 2 51.69 1.30 -44.94
C ARG A 2 50.38 1.92 -45.44
N GLY A 3 49.74 2.67 -44.51
CA GLY A 3 48.72 3.71 -44.72
C GLY A 3 47.97 4.03 -43.41
N LYS A 4 48.61 4.63 -42.37
CA LYS A 4 48.54 6.06 -41.95
C LYS A 4 47.09 6.62 -41.91
N SER A 5 46.44 6.72 -40.74
CA SER A 5 46.50 7.76 -39.68
C SER A 5 45.88 9.11 -40.04
N LYS A 6 44.90 9.55 -39.23
CA LYS A 6 44.82 10.92 -38.66
C LYS A 6 43.97 10.97 -37.39
N LYS A 7 44.61 11.42 -36.31
CA LYS A 7 44.08 11.89 -35.02
C LYS A 7 43.59 13.35 -35.10
N ARG A 8 42.63 13.71 -34.24
CA ARG A 8 42.60 14.83 -33.25
C ARG A 8 41.18 14.86 -32.62
N CYS A 9 40.96 14.63 -31.31
CA CYS A 9 41.13 15.53 -30.13
C CYS A 9 40.46 16.91 -30.33
N SER A 10 39.68 17.48 -29.40
CA SER A 10 39.62 17.29 -27.94
C SER A 10 38.56 18.23 -27.29
N ASP A 11 38.11 17.87 -26.08
CA ASP A 11 37.60 18.68 -24.93
C ASP A 11 36.34 19.55 -25.16
N VAL A 12 35.42 19.83 -24.23
CA VAL A 12 35.41 20.24 -22.81
C VAL A 12 33.95 19.97 -22.34
N ILE A 13 33.57 19.51 -21.14
CA ILE A 13 33.58 20.19 -19.83
C ILE A 13 33.37 19.15 -18.72
N ASN A 14 34.37 19.04 -17.86
CA ASN A 14 34.24 18.56 -16.48
C ASN A 14 33.60 19.66 -15.63
N GLY A 15 32.46 19.36 -15.00
CA GLY A 15 31.83 20.20 -13.98
C GLY A 15 31.74 19.46 -12.65
N LYS A 16 32.61 19.82 -11.70
CA LYS A 16 32.57 19.41 -10.29
C LYS A 16 31.19 19.73 -9.69
N ILE A 17 30.46 18.72 -9.21
CA ILE A 17 29.40 18.93 -8.22
C ILE A 17 30.05 18.84 -6.85
N LYS A 18 30.05 19.97 -6.14
CA LYS A 18 30.55 20.12 -4.79
C LYS A 18 29.64 19.38 -3.82
N SER A 19 30.23 18.54 -2.98
CA SER A 19 29.63 18.06 -1.74
C SER A 19 29.34 19.26 -0.81
N GLN A 20 28.07 19.54 -0.55
CA GLN A 20 27.66 20.37 0.57
C GLN A 20 26.98 19.49 1.62
N THR A 21 27.74 19.17 2.66
CA THR A 21 27.24 18.76 3.96
C THR A 21 26.33 19.85 4.51
N PHE A 22 25.04 19.55 4.66
CA PHE A 22 24.10 20.35 5.45
C PHE A 22 23.58 19.51 6.60
N SER A 23 24.23 19.64 7.75
CA SER A 23 23.71 19.17 9.03
C SER A 23 22.61 20.13 9.49
N LYS A 24 21.34 19.71 9.51
CA LYS A 24 20.30 20.32 10.33
C LYS A 24 19.18 19.31 10.64
N LYS A 25 19.03 18.99 11.92
CA LYS A 25 17.84 18.37 12.52
C LYS A 25 16.63 19.27 12.26
N PHE A 26 15.53 18.78 11.69
CA PHE A 26 14.21 19.41 11.84
C PHE A 26 13.06 18.40 11.74
N LYS A 27 11.95 18.75 12.37
CA LYS A 27 10.77 17.94 12.71
C LYS A 27 9.60 18.22 11.74
N SER A 28 8.78 17.18 11.55
CA SER A 28 7.33 17.15 11.21
C SER A 28 6.92 16.89 9.76
N SER A 29 5.84 16.11 9.66
CA SER A 29 5.37 15.23 8.58
C SER A 29 4.70 15.90 7.38
N GLN A 30 4.64 17.24 7.32
CA GLN A 30 3.98 17.94 6.20
C GLN A 30 4.94 18.28 5.04
N GLU A 31 6.24 18.41 5.28
CA GLU A 31 7.22 18.73 4.23
C GLU A 31 7.62 17.51 3.38
N GLU A 32 7.48 16.29 3.92
CA GLU A 32 7.80 15.05 3.19
C GLU A 32 6.88 14.80 1.99
N GLY A 33 5.61 15.21 2.09
CA GLY A 33 4.65 15.11 0.97
C GLY A 33 4.97 16.06 -0.19
N LEU A 34 5.45 17.27 0.10
CA LEU A 34 5.74 18.29 -0.91
C LEU A 34 7.05 18.03 -1.68
N LEU A 35 8.03 17.36 -1.05
CA LEU A 35 9.27 16.98 -1.73
C LEU A 35 9.05 15.84 -2.73
N PHE A 36 8.03 15.02 -2.49
CA PHE A 36 7.68 13.88 -3.34
C PHE A 36 7.02 14.32 -4.66
N ASP A 37 6.14 15.32 -4.60
CA ASP A 37 5.42 15.84 -5.78
C ASP A 37 6.33 16.46 -6.86
N CYS A 38 7.55 16.89 -6.51
CA CYS A 38 8.46 17.58 -7.43
C CYS A 38 9.31 16.61 -8.30
N LEU A 39 9.33 15.31 -8.00
CA LEU A 39 10.22 14.32 -8.65
C LEU A 39 9.49 13.31 -9.55
N VAL A 40 8.17 13.38 -9.57
CA VAL A 40 7.31 12.47 -10.34
C VAL A 40 7.15 13.05 -11.76
N SER A 41 7.39 12.23 -12.79
CA SER A 41 7.21 12.68 -14.17
C SER A 41 5.74 13.05 -14.44
N ASP A 42 5.48 13.96 -15.38
CA ASP A 42 4.12 14.35 -15.77
C ASP A 42 3.24 13.12 -16.10
N GLU A 43 3.83 12.11 -16.74
CA GLU A 43 3.17 10.84 -17.04
C GLU A 43 2.75 10.08 -15.77
N MET A 44 3.62 10.00 -14.76
CA MET A 44 3.28 9.33 -13.51
C MET A 44 2.20 10.12 -12.76
N GLN A 45 2.24 11.46 -12.78
CA GLN A 45 1.21 12.29 -12.18
C GLN A 45 -0.16 12.10 -12.85
N GLU A 46 -0.18 11.98 -14.18
CA GLU A 46 -1.39 11.66 -14.93
C GLU A 46 -1.97 10.29 -14.49
N ARG A 47 -1.11 9.27 -14.37
CA ARG A 47 -1.53 7.93 -13.93
C ARG A 47 -2.02 7.90 -12.48
N LEU A 48 -1.44 8.70 -11.58
CA LEU A 48 -1.97 8.88 -10.22
C LEU A 48 -3.35 9.52 -10.24
N SER A 49 -3.56 10.54 -11.07
CA SER A 49 -4.88 11.16 -11.26
C SER A 49 -5.91 10.17 -11.82
N MET A 50 -5.51 9.29 -12.74
CA MET A 50 -6.33 8.19 -13.23
C MET A 50 -6.72 7.24 -12.09
N ILE A 51 -5.76 6.85 -11.22
CA ILE A 51 -6.02 5.96 -10.09
C ILE A 51 -6.99 6.61 -9.09
N ASP A 52 -6.79 7.88 -8.77
CA ASP A 52 -7.68 8.64 -7.91
C ASP A 52 -9.10 8.68 -8.49
N GLN A 53 -9.26 9.00 -9.76
CA GLN A 53 -10.59 9.01 -10.38
C GLN A 53 -11.22 7.62 -10.46
N GLY A 54 -10.49 6.62 -10.95
CA GLY A 54 -11.02 5.30 -11.27
C GLY A 54 -11.28 4.43 -10.06
N PHE A 55 -10.37 4.41 -9.08
CA PHE A 55 -10.52 3.64 -7.83
C PHE A 55 -11.10 4.48 -6.69
N HIS A 56 -11.25 5.78 -6.89
CA HIS A 56 -11.49 6.74 -5.81
C HIS A 56 -10.36 6.76 -4.77
N LEU A 57 -9.11 6.45 -5.15
CA LEU A 57 -7.99 6.23 -4.21
C LEU A 57 -6.93 7.34 -4.29
N LYS A 58 -6.79 8.12 -3.22
CA LYS A 58 -5.61 8.97 -2.99
C LYS A 58 -4.44 8.08 -2.58
N CYS A 59 -3.51 7.85 -3.51
CA CYS A 59 -2.33 7.02 -3.25
C CYS A 59 -1.45 7.69 -2.17
N PRO A 60 -1.10 6.99 -1.07
CA PRO A 60 -0.13 7.51 -0.13
C PRO A 60 1.29 7.48 -0.73
N PRO A 61 2.26 8.21 -0.15
CA PRO A 61 3.61 8.33 -0.71
C PRO A 61 4.34 6.99 -0.90
N ASP A 62 4.06 5.99 -0.06
CA ASP A 62 4.68 4.67 -0.14
C ASP A 62 4.28 3.91 -1.41
N PHE A 63 3.13 4.20 -2.01
CA PHE A 63 2.63 3.52 -3.22
C PHE A 63 3.61 3.63 -4.39
N LEU A 64 3.97 4.86 -4.77
CA LEU A 64 4.93 5.10 -5.85
C LEU A 64 6.33 4.60 -5.49
N LEU A 65 6.78 4.83 -4.26
CA LEU A 65 8.09 4.34 -3.78
C LEU A 65 8.19 2.82 -3.84
N PHE A 66 7.11 2.11 -3.53
CA PHE A 66 7.06 0.66 -3.62
C PHE A 66 7.10 0.17 -5.06
N TYR A 67 6.48 0.89 -5.99
CA TYR A 67 6.62 0.60 -7.41
C TYR A 67 8.04 0.86 -7.93
N GLU A 68 8.70 1.94 -7.51
CA GLU A 68 10.12 2.18 -7.79
C GLU A 68 11.01 1.04 -7.26
N PHE A 69 10.73 0.57 -6.05
CA PHE A 69 11.39 -0.59 -5.48
C PHE A 69 11.21 -1.83 -6.36
N CYS A 70 9.99 -2.13 -6.79
CA CYS A 70 9.74 -3.27 -7.68
C CYS A 70 10.45 -3.13 -9.03
N LYS A 71 10.53 -1.92 -9.60
CA LYS A 71 11.34 -1.64 -10.80
C LYS A 71 12.84 -1.85 -10.58
N SER A 72 13.34 -1.61 -9.37
CA SER A 72 14.75 -1.88 -9.05
C SER A 72 15.08 -3.37 -8.96
N LEU A 73 14.07 -4.20 -8.69
CA LEU A 73 14.20 -5.66 -8.67
C LEU A 73 14.06 -6.26 -10.07
N SER A 74 13.08 -5.80 -10.86
CA SER A 74 12.84 -6.23 -12.23
C SER A 74 12.41 -5.04 -13.09
N LEU A 75 13.28 -4.62 -14.01
CA LEU A 75 13.00 -3.50 -14.90
C LEU A 75 11.94 -3.86 -15.96
N ASP A 76 12.00 -5.09 -16.47
CA ASP A 76 11.15 -5.55 -17.58
C ASP A 76 9.74 -5.92 -17.10
N THR A 77 9.63 -6.48 -15.88
CA THR A 77 8.38 -7.03 -15.33
C THR A 77 8.15 -6.56 -13.88
N PRO A 78 8.04 -5.24 -13.63
CA PRO A 78 7.93 -4.70 -12.27
C PRO A 78 6.66 -5.16 -11.53
N LEU A 79 5.59 -5.51 -12.25
CA LEU A 79 4.36 -6.04 -11.64
C LEU A 79 4.55 -7.47 -11.08
N ASP A 80 5.50 -8.22 -11.63
CA ASP A 80 5.85 -9.60 -11.26
C ASP A 80 7.14 -9.68 -10.44
N ALA A 81 7.68 -8.53 -10.00
CA ALA A 81 8.95 -8.46 -9.28
C ALA A 81 8.97 -9.27 -7.97
N LEU A 82 7.80 -9.63 -7.44
CA LEU A 82 7.63 -10.40 -6.20
C LEU A 82 7.14 -11.84 -6.45
N SER A 83 7.17 -12.31 -7.70
CA SER A 83 6.66 -13.64 -8.07
C SER A 83 7.41 -14.79 -7.37
N ASP A 84 8.68 -14.61 -7.04
CA ASP A 84 9.49 -15.59 -6.27
C ASP A 84 8.96 -15.89 -4.86
N ILE A 85 8.11 -15.01 -4.32
CA ILE A 85 7.40 -15.19 -3.05
C ILE A 85 5.88 -15.22 -3.28
N ASN A 86 5.46 -15.59 -4.50
CA ASN A 86 4.07 -15.77 -4.90
C ASN A 86 3.19 -14.52 -4.78
N PHE A 87 3.76 -13.34 -5.06
CA PHE A 87 3.00 -12.10 -5.11
C PHE A 87 3.09 -11.40 -6.45
N ARG A 88 1.97 -10.80 -6.85
CA ARG A 88 1.86 -9.93 -8.01
C ARG A 88 1.21 -8.61 -7.63
N LEU A 89 1.76 -7.50 -8.15
CA LEU A 89 1.16 -6.18 -8.04
C LEU A 89 -0.01 -6.08 -9.05
N VAL A 90 -1.17 -5.63 -8.57
CA VAL A 90 -2.43 -5.62 -9.31
C VAL A 90 -3.18 -4.29 -9.12
N GLY A 91 -4.34 -4.15 -9.78
CA GLY A 91 -5.26 -3.04 -9.55
C GLY A 91 -4.62 -1.68 -9.85
N PRO A 92 -4.50 -0.78 -8.86
CA PRO A 92 -3.83 0.52 -9.03
C PRO A 92 -2.42 0.43 -9.62
N PHE A 93 -1.64 -0.60 -9.29
CA PHE A 93 -0.28 -0.74 -9.84
C PHE A 93 -0.29 -1.06 -11.34
N GLU A 94 -1.28 -1.79 -11.84
CA GLU A 94 -1.40 -2.04 -13.28
C GLU A 94 -1.71 -0.76 -14.05
N ILE A 95 -2.55 0.11 -13.48
CA ILE A 95 -2.79 1.44 -14.06
C ILE A 95 -1.54 2.32 -13.97
N LEU A 96 -0.81 2.26 -12.86
CA LEU A 96 0.46 2.97 -12.73
C LEU A 96 1.49 2.49 -13.76
N HIS A 97 1.50 1.21 -14.11
CA HIS A 97 2.46 0.63 -15.05
C HIS A 97 2.06 0.79 -16.52
N LEU A 98 0.78 0.59 -16.85
CA LEU A 98 0.28 0.53 -18.23
C LEU A 98 -0.44 1.81 -18.68
N GLY A 99 -0.92 2.63 -17.75
CA GLY A 99 -1.81 3.76 -18.02
C GLY A 99 -3.21 3.34 -18.50
N SER A 100 -4.00 4.32 -18.92
CA SER A 100 -5.28 4.12 -19.60
C SER A 100 -5.26 4.84 -20.94
N LYS A 101 -5.79 4.20 -21.99
CA LYS A 101 -5.96 4.83 -23.31
C LYS A 101 -7.22 5.68 -23.41
N GLU A 102 -8.18 5.44 -22.52
CA GLU A 102 -9.46 6.13 -22.49
C GLU A 102 -9.56 7.05 -21.27
N PRO A 103 -10.29 8.17 -21.37
CA PRO A 103 -10.60 9.02 -20.24
C PRO A 103 -11.26 8.22 -19.11
N VAL A 104 -10.71 8.32 -17.90
CA VAL A 104 -11.18 7.59 -16.75
C VAL A 104 -12.41 8.27 -16.15
N LYS A 105 -13.50 7.52 -15.98
CA LYS A 105 -14.69 7.98 -15.27
C LYS A 105 -14.53 7.74 -13.77
N LYS A 106 -15.16 8.58 -12.96
CA LYS A 106 -15.19 8.40 -11.50
C LYS A 106 -15.75 7.02 -11.14
N GLY A 107 -14.98 6.25 -10.36
CA GLY A 107 -15.37 4.91 -9.92
C GLY A 107 -15.37 3.84 -11.02
N GLN A 108 -14.82 4.12 -12.19
CA GLN A 108 -14.77 3.16 -13.31
C GLN A 108 -14.12 1.83 -12.93
N TRP A 109 -13.16 1.85 -12.02
CA TRP A 109 -12.41 0.68 -11.58
C TRP A 109 -12.76 0.26 -10.16
N SER A 110 -13.89 0.72 -9.60
CA SER A 110 -14.30 0.34 -8.25
C SER A 110 -14.44 -1.17 -8.05
N ASN A 111 -14.70 -1.95 -9.12
CA ASN A 111 -14.81 -3.41 -9.07
C ASN A 111 -13.54 -4.14 -9.57
N TYR A 112 -12.51 -3.41 -9.99
CA TYR A 112 -11.29 -4.03 -10.52
C TYR A 112 -10.43 -4.59 -9.39
N TYR A 113 -10.22 -5.91 -9.38
CA TYR A 113 -9.67 -6.66 -8.23
C TYR A 113 -10.43 -6.45 -6.91
N ARG A 114 -11.73 -6.20 -6.97
CA ARG A 114 -12.60 -6.23 -5.80
C ARG A 114 -13.10 -7.66 -5.59
N PHE A 115 -12.67 -8.29 -4.50
CA PHE A 115 -13.13 -9.62 -4.11
C PHE A 115 -14.50 -9.55 -3.44
N TYR A 116 -15.16 -10.70 -3.32
CA TYR A 116 -16.56 -10.80 -2.90
C TYR A 116 -16.87 -10.09 -1.57
N HIS A 117 -15.96 -10.17 -0.61
CA HIS A 117 -16.13 -9.56 0.72
C HIS A 117 -15.42 -8.21 0.88
N ASP A 118 -14.83 -7.66 -0.18
CA ASP A 118 -14.08 -6.41 -0.10
C ASP A 118 -15.02 -5.22 0.06
N PRO A 119 -14.97 -4.52 1.21
CA PRO A 119 -15.83 -3.36 1.44
C PRO A 119 -15.30 -2.15 0.62
N PRO A 120 -16.10 -1.10 0.39
CA PRO A 120 -15.68 0.06 -0.41
C PRO A 120 -14.43 0.78 0.13
N GLU A 121 -14.16 0.65 1.43
CA GLU A 121 -12.98 1.14 2.14
C GLU A 121 -11.68 0.45 1.71
N PHE A 122 -11.78 -0.73 1.08
CA PHE A 122 -10.66 -1.57 0.72
C PHE A 122 -10.40 -1.55 -0.79
N VAL A 123 -9.14 -1.33 -1.17
CA VAL A 123 -8.65 -1.38 -2.56
C VAL A 123 -7.45 -2.31 -2.63
N THR A 124 -7.60 -3.43 -3.34
CA THR A 124 -6.55 -4.43 -3.55
C THR A 124 -5.37 -3.87 -4.35
N LEU A 125 -4.16 -4.17 -3.90
CA LEU A 125 -2.90 -3.76 -4.53
C LEU A 125 -2.00 -4.94 -4.88
N ILE A 126 -2.07 -6.01 -4.08
CA ILE A 126 -1.21 -7.18 -4.21
C ILE A 126 -2.09 -8.41 -4.08
N MET A 127 -1.90 -9.36 -4.99
CA MET A 127 -2.53 -10.69 -4.93
C MET A 127 -1.47 -11.74 -4.65
N CYS A 128 -1.76 -12.66 -3.74
CA CYS A 128 -1.00 -13.88 -3.57
C CYS A 128 -1.43 -14.89 -4.65
N THR A 129 -0.47 -15.49 -5.37
CA THR A 129 -0.75 -16.32 -6.54
C THR A 129 -0.90 -17.81 -6.21
N ASP A 130 -0.38 -18.25 -5.07
CA ASP A 130 -0.46 -19.63 -4.57
C ASP A 130 -1.57 -19.80 -3.52
N GLU A 131 -1.72 -18.81 -2.65
CA GLU A 131 -2.77 -18.74 -1.65
C GLU A 131 -3.85 -17.76 -2.08
N SER A 132 -5.10 -18.09 -1.77
CA SER A 132 -6.24 -17.24 -2.10
C SER A 132 -6.36 -16.09 -1.08
N TYR A 133 -5.34 -15.25 -0.96
CA TYR A 133 -5.39 -14.02 -0.17
C TYR A 133 -4.80 -12.84 -0.91
N HIS A 134 -5.25 -11.66 -0.51
CA HIS A 134 -4.94 -10.40 -1.17
C HIS A 134 -4.74 -9.31 -0.13
N ILE A 135 -3.92 -8.34 -0.50
CA ILE A 135 -3.50 -7.22 0.35
C ILE A 135 -3.90 -5.92 -0.34
N GLY A 136 -4.40 -4.99 0.43
CA GLY A 136 -4.88 -3.71 -0.09
C GLY A 136 -4.85 -2.61 0.94
N TYR A 137 -5.01 -1.38 0.45
CA TYR A 137 -5.23 -0.23 1.31
C TYR A 137 -6.64 -0.27 1.87
N PHE A 138 -6.75 -0.13 3.19
CA PHE A 138 -7.98 0.14 3.91
C PHE A 138 -7.97 1.58 4.40
N ARG A 139 -9.09 2.29 4.22
CA ARG A 139 -9.26 3.68 4.65
C ARG A 139 -10.68 3.94 5.13
N ASP A 140 -10.81 4.66 6.23
CA ASP A 140 -12.13 4.97 6.82
C ASP A 140 -12.93 5.93 5.96
N SER A 141 -12.25 6.82 5.27
CA SER A 141 -12.82 7.78 4.34
C SER A 141 -11.85 8.07 3.21
N TYR A 142 -12.32 8.84 2.22
CA TYR A 142 -11.46 9.29 1.13
C TYR A 142 -10.28 10.15 1.59
N GLU A 143 -10.45 10.92 2.67
CA GLU A 143 -9.44 11.84 3.21
C GLU A 143 -8.56 11.22 4.30
N SER A 144 -8.92 10.05 4.84
CA SER A 144 -8.14 9.40 5.89
C SER A 144 -6.87 8.75 5.34
N GLU A 145 -5.82 8.76 6.15
CA GLU A 145 -4.61 7.95 5.89
C GLU A 145 -5.00 6.47 5.77
N SER A 146 -4.46 5.82 4.73
CA SER A 146 -4.67 4.40 4.48
C SER A 146 -3.69 3.56 5.30
N PHE A 147 -4.07 2.33 5.61
CA PHE A 147 -3.16 1.29 6.11
C PHE A 147 -3.39 -0.01 5.33
N LEU A 148 -2.51 -0.98 5.48
CA LEU A 148 -2.59 -2.25 4.77
C LEU A 148 -3.36 -3.26 5.61
N ALA A 149 -4.31 -3.92 4.96
CA ALA A 149 -4.98 -5.10 5.48
C ALA A 149 -4.88 -6.23 4.45
N LYS A 150 -4.98 -7.47 4.94
CA LYS A 150 -5.11 -8.66 4.09
C LYS A 150 -6.40 -9.40 4.41
N SER A 151 -6.94 -10.08 3.41
CA SER A 151 -8.09 -10.97 3.56
C SER A 151 -7.85 -12.23 2.75
N THR A 152 -8.36 -13.36 3.24
CA THR A 152 -8.27 -14.66 2.56
C THR A 152 -9.67 -15.05 2.10
N HIS A 153 -9.80 -15.88 1.06
CA HIS A 153 -11.11 -16.35 0.63
C HIS A 153 -11.81 -17.18 1.73
N SER A 154 -11.04 -17.88 2.57
CA SER A 154 -11.55 -18.68 3.69
C SER A 154 -11.88 -17.85 4.93
N SER A 155 -11.47 -16.58 5.01
CA SER A 155 -11.74 -15.73 6.18
C SER A 155 -13.13 -15.11 6.16
N ASN A 156 -13.97 -15.42 5.16
CA ASN A 156 -15.38 -15.00 5.05
C ASN A 156 -15.60 -13.50 5.36
N GLY A 157 -14.70 -12.67 4.84
CA GLY A 157 -14.75 -11.21 4.98
C GLY A 157 -14.06 -10.64 6.21
N VAL A 158 -13.31 -11.43 6.97
CA VAL A 158 -12.40 -10.94 8.01
C VAL A 158 -11.12 -10.42 7.38
N PHE A 159 -10.70 -9.25 7.84
CA PHE A 159 -9.48 -8.57 7.43
C PHE A 159 -8.50 -8.48 8.60
N GLU A 160 -7.22 -8.68 8.30
CA GLU A 160 -6.13 -8.59 9.26
C GLU A 160 -5.23 -7.41 8.91
N TYR A 161 -4.94 -6.56 9.90
CA TYR A 161 -3.96 -5.48 9.75
C TYR A 161 -2.57 -6.04 9.44
N CYS A 162 -1.91 -5.43 8.45
CA CYS A 162 -0.61 -5.88 7.95
C CYS A 162 0.44 -4.77 7.85
N GLY A 163 0.14 -3.52 8.22
CA GLY A 163 1.13 -2.44 8.28
C GLY A 163 0.59 -1.09 7.89
N GLU A 164 1.32 -0.03 8.23
CA GLU A 164 0.97 1.34 7.89
C GLU A 164 1.42 1.71 6.47
N ASN A 165 2.37 0.96 5.91
CA ASN A 165 2.84 1.14 4.55
C ASN A 165 3.23 -0.22 3.93
N LEU A 166 3.38 -0.24 2.60
CA LEU A 166 3.67 -1.43 1.81
C LEU A 166 5.01 -2.08 2.17
N PHE A 167 6.03 -1.30 2.57
CA PHE A 167 7.33 -1.84 2.95
C PHE A 167 7.26 -2.56 4.30
N ALA A 168 6.56 -2.00 5.28
CA ALA A 168 6.33 -2.66 6.57
C ALA A 168 5.49 -3.93 6.41
N CYS A 169 4.49 -3.88 5.52
CA CYS A 169 3.70 -5.05 5.17
C CYS A 169 4.54 -6.16 4.54
N LEU A 170 5.32 -5.84 3.51
CA LEU A 170 6.17 -6.84 2.86
C LEU A 170 7.24 -7.38 3.81
N ARG A 171 7.86 -6.54 4.66
CA ARG A 171 8.83 -7.01 5.67
C ARG A 171 8.20 -7.99 6.65
N SER A 172 6.99 -7.72 7.13
CA SER A 172 6.25 -8.63 8.04
C SER A 172 6.01 -10.00 7.39
N ILE A 173 5.60 -10.01 6.12
CA ILE A 173 5.39 -11.25 5.36
C ILE A 173 6.69 -12.03 5.16
N LEU A 174 7.77 -11.32 4.80
CA LEU A 174 9.09 -11.91 4.56
C LEU A 174 9.69 -12.53 5.84
N GLN A 175 9.47 -11.94 7.01
CA GLN A 175 9.93 -12.50 8.29
C GLN A 175 9.30 -13.87 8.59
N GLY A 176 8.10 -14.15 8.07
CA GLY A 176 7.46 -15.46 8.16
C GLY A 176 8.02 -16.50 7.18
N ASN A 177 8.72 -16.06 6.12
CA ASN A 177 9.18 -16.94 5.04
C ASN A 177 10.68 -17.25 5.16
N LYS A 178 11.02 -18.53 5.32
CA LYS A 178 12.41 -18.99 5.52
C LYS A 178 13.17 -19.27 4.22
N CYS A 179 12.59 -19.06 3.04
CA CYS A 179 13.27 -19.36 1.78
C CYS A 179 14.43 -18.38 1.51
N LYS A 180 15.40 -18.79 0.67
CA LYS A 180 16.58 -17.96 0.35
C LYS A 180 16.19 -16.67 -0.38
N GLN A 181 15.19 -16.76 -1.25
CA GLN A 181 14.64 -15.66 -2.03
C GLN A 181 14.05 -14.59 -1.11
N ALA A 182 13.25 -15.00 -0.12
CA ALA A 182 12.69 -14.10 0.88
C ALA A 182 13.78 -13.36 1.68
N ASN A 183 14.86 -14.06 2.05
CA ASN A 183 15.99 -13.44 2.74
C ASN A 183 16.73 -12.40 1.88
N HIS A 184 16.94 -12.68 0.59
CA HIS A 184 17.55 -11.72 -0.33
C HIS A 184 16.65 -10.50 -0.52
N LEU A 185 15.38 -10.73 -0.84
CA LEU A 185 14.38 -9.68 -1.02
C LEU A 185 14.24 -8.81 0.23
N SER A 186 14.27 -9.40 1.42
CA SER A 186 14.23 -8.66 2.68
C SER A 186 15.40 -7.70 2.84
N LYS A 187 16.61 -8.06 2.38
CA LYS A 187 17.77 -7.16 2.41
C LYS A 187 17.59 -5.99 1.45
N CYS A 188 17.22 -6.29 0.19
CA CYS A 188 16.96 -5.26 -0.81
C CYS A 188 15.87 -4.28 -0.35
N LEU A 189 14.80 -4.79 0.27
CA LEU A 189 13.71 -3.99 0.81
C LEU A 189 14.21 -3.03 1.91
N ILE A 190 14.99 -3.55 2.88
CA ILE A 190 15.51 -2.74 3.98
C ILE A 190 16.49 -1.68 3.47
N GLU A 191 17.37 -2.03 2.53
CA GLU A 191 18.33 -1.10 1.92
C GLU A 191 17.62 0.01 1.15
N PHE A 192 16.64 -0.34 0.30
CA PHE A 192 15.85 0.63 -0.46
C PHE A 192 15.08 1.57 0.49
N ALA A 193 14.34 1.02 1.44
CA ALA A 193 13.57 1.79 2.40
C ALA A 193 14.46 2.73 3.23
N SER A 194 15.64 2.27 3.66
CA SER A 194 16.62 3.08 4.39
C SER A 194 17.11 4.26 3.54
N SER A 195 17.36 4.05 2.24
CA SER A 195 17.79 5.13 1.33
C SER A 195 16.73 6.21 1.10
N LYS A 196 15.45 5.86 1.29
CA LYS A 196 14.29 6.74 1.11
C LYS A 196 13.69 7.21 2.45
N ASN A 197 14.31 6.88 3.60
CA ASN A 197 13.82 7.17 4.95
C ASN A 197 12.43 6.61 5.27
N ILE A 198 12.09 5.42 4.76
CA ILE A 198 10.79 4.77 4.97
C ILE A 198 10.88 3.78 6.14
N SER A 199 9.92 3.84 7.06
CA SER A 199 9.81 2.84 8.15
C SER A 199 9.37 1.49 7.59
N THR A 200 10.08 0.43 7.98
CA THR A 200 9.74 -0.96 7.61
C THR A 200 9.26 -1.80 8.79
N ASP A 201 9.27 -1.26 10.00
CA ASP A 201 8.74 -1.95 11.19
C ASP A 201 7.27 -1.57 11.41
N LEU A 202 6.45 -2.57 11.79
CA LEU A 202 5.07 -2.36 12.19
C LEU A 202 5.01 -1.60 13.52
N SER A 203 4.11 -0.63 13.67
CA SER A 203 3.91 -0.01 14.98
C SER A 203 3.15 -0.95 15.92
N PRO A 204 3.68 -1.21 17.14
CA PRO A 204 2.98 -2.02 18.13
C PRO A 204 1.74 -1.32 18.72
N THR A 205 1.52 -0.04 18.38
CA THR A 205 0.43 0.78 18.94
C THR A 205 -0.61 1.21 17.92
N TYR A 206 -0.38 1.04 16.61
CA TYR A 206 -1.29 1.52 15.56
C TYR A 206 -2.71 0.99 15.76
N MET A 207 -2.86 -0.34 15.77
CA MET A 207 -4.17 -0.96 15.95
C MET A 207 -4.77 -0.72 17.34
N LYS A 208 -3.95 -0.57 18.38
CA LYS A 208 -4.44 -0.22 19.73
C LYS A 208 -5.04 1.18 19.76
N ASN A 209 -4.37 2.16 19.12
CA ASN A 209 -4.84 3.54 19.04
C ASN A 209 -6.06 3.66 18.12
N ARG A 210 -6.09 2.88 17.04
CA ARG A 210 -7.25 2.78 16.17
C ARG A 210 -8.47 2.21 16.89
N LYS A 211 -8.34 1.06 17.58
CA LYS A 211 -9.44 0.40 18.32
C LYS A 211 -10.07 1.33 19.37
N LYS A 212 -9.32 2.25 19.98
CA LYS A 212 -9.85 3.25 20.92
C LYS A 212 -10.82 4.26 20.31
N ARG A 213 -10.69 4.54 19.01
CA ARG A 213 -11.51 5.51 18.28
C ARG A 213 -12.66 4.86 17.51
N GLN A 214 -12.67 3.54 17.48
CA GLN A 214 -13.59 2.73 16.71
C GLN A 214 -14.96 2.66 17.40
N VAL A 215 -16.01 2.84 16.62
CA VAL A 215 -17.39 2.78 17.13
C VAL A 215 -17.96 1.35 17.10
N CYS A 216 -17.46 0.50 16.20
CA CYS A 216 -17.92 -0.89 16.04
C CYS A 216 -16.86 -1.78 15.39
N ALA A 217 -16.72 -3.04 15.81
CA ALA A 217 -15.87 -4.06 15.19
C ALA A 217 -16.31 -4.52 13.80
N THR A 218 -17.62 -4.47 13.55
CA THR A 218 -18.30 -5.11 12.40
C THR A 218 -17.90 -6.58 12.21
N THR A 219 -18.40 -7.21 11.14
CA THR A 219 -18.04 -8.58 10.75
C THR A 219 -16.64 -8.66 10.15
N ASN A 220 -16.07 -7.55 9.67
CA ASN A 220 -14.78 -7.53 8.98
C ASN A 220 -13.58 -7.41 9.94
N CYS A 221 -13.85 -7.15 11.23
CA CYS A 221 -12.90 -7.11 12.34
C CYS A 221 -11.88 -5.96 12.31
N ILE A 222 -11.88 -5.15 11.25
CA ILE A 222 -11.21 -3.85 11.16
C ILE A 222 -12.08 -2.76 11.77
N GLY A 223 -13.38 -2.85 11.51
CA GLY A 223 -14.42 -2.02 12.07
C GLY A 223 -14.57 -0.61 11.53
N LEU A 224 -15.56 0.08 12.10
CA LEU A 224 -16.04 1.38 11.68
C LEU A 224 -15.51 2.49 12.56
N MET A 225 -15.15 3.59 11.90
CA MET A 225 -14.69 4.84 12.48
C MET A 225 -15.63 5.94 12.00
N ILE A 226 -16.33 6.58 12.94
CA ILE A 226 -17.30 7.64 12.65
C ILE A 226 -17.10 8.74 13.67
N ASP A 227 -17.15 9.99 13.23
CA ASP A 227 -17.12 11.14 14.13
C ASP A 227 -18.43 11.21 14.94
N VAL A 228 -18.31 10.99 16.24
CA VAL A 228 -19.42 11.15 17.19
C VAL A 228 -19.29 12.53 17.83
N THR A 229 -20.35 13.33 17.70
CA THR A 229 -20.39 14.67 18.31
C THR A 229 -20.40 14.59 19.83
N LYS A 230 -20.14 15.71 20.51
CA LYS A 230 -20.17 15.79 21.98
C LYS A 230 -21.52 15.42 22.62
N ASN A 231 -22.59 15.42 21.83
CA ASN A 231 -23.94 15.08 22.29
C ASN A 231 -24.31 13.62 21.94
N ASP A 232 -23.32 12.76 21.68
CA ASP A 232 -23.48 11.37 21.26
C ASP A 232 -24.30 11.17 19.97
N ILE A 233 -24.32 12.20 19.11
CA ILE A 233 -24.95 12.12 17.78
C ILE A 233 -23.90 11.63 16.79
N GLY A 234 -24.17 10.50 16.13
CA GLY A 234 -23.36 9.97 15.03
C GLY A 234 -23.41 8.44 14.90
N TYR A 235 -23.48 7.71 16.01
CA TYR A 235 -23.52 6.25 16.02
C TYR A 235 -24.57 5.73 17.01
N ARG A 236 -25.26 4.65 16.64
CA ARG A 236 -26.16 3.92 17.53
C ARG A 236 -25.86 2.42 17.41
N PRO A 237 -25.56 1.72 18.51
CA PRO A 237 -25.32 0.29 18.46
C PRO A 237 -26.59 -0.48 18.11
N LEU A 238 -26.41 -1.69 17.56
CA LEU A 238 -27.51 -2.61 17.35
C LEU A 238 -28.08 -3.06 18.71
N ASN A 239 -29.39 -3.33 18.75
CA ASN A 239 -30.08 -3.85 19.93
C ASN A 239 -29.88 -5.36 20.16
N ILE A 240 -29.03 -5.99 19.35
CA ILE A 240 -28.70 -7.42 19.42
C ILE A 240 -27.18 -7.58 19.44
N SER A 241 -26.71 -8.62 20.14
CA SER A 241 -25.31 -9.01 20.10
C SER A 241 -24.94 -9.60 18.74
N TYR A 242 -23.63 -9.62 18.45
CA TYR A 242 -23.09 -10.27 17.26
C TYR A 242 -23.50 -11.75 17.17
N SER A 243 -23.35 -12.50 18.27
CA SER A 243 -23.76 -13.91 18.35
C SER A 243 -25.23 -14.12 18.03
N LYS A 244 -26.10 -13.19 18.45
CA LYS A 244 -27.52 -13.24 18.12
C LYS A 244 -27.77 -12.89 16.66
N SER A 245 -27.04 -11.93 16.08
CA SER A 245 -27.14 -11.64 14.65
C SER A 245 -26.71 -12.81 13.77
N GLU A 246 -25.63 -13.52 14.11
CA GLU A 246 -25.21 -14.73 13.37
C GLU A 246 -26.29 -15.82 13.42
N SER A 247 -26.94 -16.01 14.58
CA SER A 247 -28.03 -16.99 14.71
C SER A 247 -29.28 -16.64 13.88
N LEU A 248 -29.51 -15.35 13.60
CA LEU A 248 -30.63 -14.88 12.77
C LEU A 248 -30.32 -15.00 11.27
N PHE A 249 -29.05 -15.00 10.91
CA PHE A 249 -28.57 -15.11 9.52
C PHE A 249 -27.57 -16.29 9.41
N PRO A 250 -28.04 -17.54 9.58
CA PRO A 250 -27.19 -18.72 9.48
C PRO A 250 -26.65 -18.84 8.05
N GLY A 251 -25.37 -18.50 7.88
CA GLY A 251 -24.68 -18.40 6.58
C GLY A 251 -23.56 -17.36 6.55
N GLY A 252 -23.55 -16.40 7.48
CA GLY A 252 -22.46 -15.42 7.65
C GLY A 252 -21.66 -15.69 8.92
N THR A 253 -20.78 -16.69 8.94
CA THR A 253 -19.91 -16.97 10.10
C THR A 253 -18.61 -16.19 10.04
N THR A 254 -18.26 -15.42 11.06
CA THR A 254 -16.85 -15.25 11.50
C THR A 254 -16.76 -14.71 12.93
N SER A 255 -16.30 -15.56 13.83
CA SER A 255 -15.97 -15.23 15.22
C SER A 255 -14.69 -14.40 15.32
N CYS A 256 -14.81 -13.07 15.44
CA CYS A 256 -13.69 -12.19 15.83
C CYS A 256 -13.83 -11.59 17.24
N LEU A 257 -15.01 -11.68 17.85
CA LEU A 257 -15.25 -11.07 19.15
C LEU A 257 -15.13 -12.11 20.26
N ASN A 258 -13.90 -12.32 20.71
CA ASN A 258 -13.67 -12.84 22.05
C ASN A 258 -13.93 -11.68 23.03
N PRO A 259 -14.94 -11.72 23.91
CA PRO A 259 -15.33 -10.59 24.75
C PRO A 259 -14.33 -10.23 25.88
N ASN A 260 -13.11 -10.80 25.87
CA ASN A 260 -12.11 -10.65 26.93
C ASN A 260 -10.74 -10.12 26.45
N THR A 261 -10.68 -9.12 25.54
CA THR A 261 -9.48 -8.27 25.35
C THR A 261 -9.76 -6.83 24.92
#